data_AF-A0A382F5I5-F1
#
_entry.id   AF-A0A382F5I5-F1
#
_cell.length_a   1.000
_cell.length_b   1.000
_cell.length_c   1.000
_cell.angle_alpha   90.00
_cell.angle_beta   90.00
_cell.angle_gamma   90.00
#
_symmetry.space_group_name_H-M   'P 1'
#
loop_
_entity.id
_entity.type
_entity.pdbx_description
1 polymer ?
#
loop_
_entity_poly.entity_id
_entity_poly.type
_entity_poly.pdbx_seq_one_letter_code
_entity_poly.pdbx_strand_id
1 'polypeptide(L)' 'VLTTAHTIIDLNLREETGKTSAEHLASEVTKKDCQFIRVIDGMDACMTKEEEVDYILSKNCETITWNWLGLPSCKE' A
#
# COMPACT_ATOMS: atom_id res chain seq x y z
N VAL A 1 1.01 -17.26 -17.30
CA VAL A 1 2.40 -16.88 -17.65
C VAL A 1 2.64 -15.49 -17.07
N LEU A 2 3.33 -15.40 -15.93
CA LEU A 2 3.74 -14.12 -15.33
C LEU A 2 5.00 -13.68 -16.10
N THR A 3 4.83 -12.82 -17.10
CA THR A 3 5.88 -12.38 -18.02
C THR A 3 6.81 -11.39 -17.32
N THR A 4 8.10 -11.48 -17.59
CA THR A 4 9.17 -10.56 -17.12
C THR A 4 8.88 -9.08 -17.39
N ALA A 5 8.07 -8.77 -18.40
CA ALA A 5 7.61 -7.42 -18.68
C ALA A 5 6.66 -6.86 -17.60
N HIS A 6 5.77 -7.68 -17.05
CA HIS A 6 4.91 -7.25 -15.94
C HIS A 6 5.74 -6.95 -14.70
N THR A 7 6.79 -7.73 -14.42
CA THR A 7 7.67 -7.49 -13.28
C THR A 7 8.41 -6.16 -13.37
N ILE A 8 8.85 -5.72 -14.55
CA ILE A 8 9.51 -4.41 -14.71
C ILE A 8 8.51 -3.27 -14.56
N ILE A 9 7.31 -3.41 -15.15
CA ILE A 9 6.24 -2.43 -15.00
C ILE A 9 5.81 -2.32 -13.53
N ASP A 10 5.71 -3.46 -12.84
CA ASP A 10 5.39 -3.52 -11.41
C ASP A 10 6.46 -2.87 -10.54
N LEU A 11 7.75 -2.98 -10.91
CA LEU A 11 8.83 -2.32 -10.20
C LEU A 11 8.75 -0.79 -10.35
N ASN A 12 8.60 -0.29 -11.57
CA ASN A 12 8.46 1.16 -11.80
C ASN A 12 7.21 1.73 -11.12
N LEU A 13 6.05 1.08 -11.26
CA LEU A 13 4.82 1.53 -10.60
C LEU A 13 4.94 1.48 -9.08
N ARG A 14 5.66 0.49 -8.54
CA ARG A 14 5.91 0.39 -7.10
C ARG A 14 6.85 1.48 -6.61
N GLU A 15 7.83 1.92 -7.40
CA GLU A 15 8.69 3.05 -7.05
C GLU A 15 7.94 4.40 -7.10
N GLU A 16 7.02 4.59 -8.04
CA GLU A 16 6.25 5.84 -8.17
C GLU A 16 5.06 5.92 -7.20
N THR A 17 4.37 4.79 -6.96
CA THR A 17 3.08 4.76 -6.24
C THR A 17 3.06 3.87 -5.01
N GLY A 18 4.11 3.08 -4.78
CA GLY A 18 4.13 2.04 -3.74
C GLY A 18 3.32 0.79 -4.09
N LYS A 19 2.71 0.71 -5.28
CA LYS A 19 1.79 -0.36 -5.72
C LYS A 19 2.22 -1.03 -7.03
N THR A 20 1.96 -2.32 -7.12
CA THR A 20 2.04 -3.16 -8.31
C THR A 20 0.83 -2.97 -9.21
N SER A 21 0.92 -3.39 -10.47
CA SER A 21 -0.21 -3.36 -11.42
C SER A 21 -1.41 -4.18 -10.93
N ALA A 22 -1.16 -5.29 -10.22
CA ALA A 22 -2.20 -6.11 -9.61
C ALA A 22 -2.96 -5.35 -8.50
N GLU A 23 -2.25 -4.57 -7.68
CA GLU A 23 -2.85 -3.73 -6.63
C GLU A 23 -3.65 -2.57 -7.22
N HIS A 24 -3.16 -1.95 -8.31
CA HIS A 24 -3.93 -0.94 -9.06
C HIS A 24 -5.24 -1.52 -9.60
N LEU A 25 -5.17 -2.67 -10.25
CA LEU A 25 -6.35 -3.36 -10.78
C LEU A 25 -7.31 -3.76 -9.65
N ALA A 26 -6.79 -4.32 -8.55
CA ALA A 26 -7.59 -4.69 -7.39
C ALA A 26 -8.29 -3.47 -6.77
N SER A 27 -7.59 -2.33 -6.72
CA SER A 27 -8.16 -1.08 -6.20
C SER A 27 -9.33 -0.60 -7.08
N GLU A 28 -9.17 -0.69 -8.41
CA GLU A 28 -10.20 -0.28 -9.36
C GLU A 28 -11.46 -1.16 -9.26
N VAL A 29 -11.29 -2.48 -9.12
CA VAL A 29 -12.38 -3.45 -9.04
C VAL A 29 -13.14 -3.33 -7.72
N THR A 30 -12.40 -3.26 -6.60
CA THR A 30 -12.99 -3.25 -5.25
C THR A 30 -13.50 -1.88 -4.83
N LYS A 31 -13.11 -0.81 -5.54
CA LYS A 31 -13.32 0.59 -5.13
C LYS A 31 -12.73 0.91 -3.75
N LYS A 32 -11.74 0.13 -3.33
CA LYS A 32 -10.93 0.33 -2.12
C LYS A 32 -9.48 0.61 -2.53
N ASP A 33 -8.71 1.18 -1.62
CA ASP A 33 -7.28 1.35 -1.80
C ASP A 33 -6.56 0.04 -1.44
N CYS A 34 -6.10 -0.70 -2.44
CA CYS A 34 -5.38 -1.96 -2.25
C CYS A 34 -3.86 -1.73 -2.24
N GLN A 35 -3.23 -2.19 -1.16
CA GLN A 35 -1.79 -2.27 -0.97
C GLN A 35 -1.49 -3.51 -0.11
N PHE A 36 -1.12 -4.60 -0.77
CA PHE A 36 -0.92 -5.93 -0.20
C PHE A 36 0.15 -5.96 0.89
N ILE A 37 1.12 -5.04 0.86
CA ILE A 37 2.16 -4.97 1.89
C ILE A 37 1.61 -4.64 3.30
N ARG A 38 0.40 -4.07 3.40
CA ARG A 38 -0.28 -3.76 4.67
C ARG A 38 -0.55 -4.99 5.53
N VAL A 39 -0.62 -6.18 4.94
CA VAL A 39 -0.81 -7.43 5.69
C VAL A 39 0.35 -7.74 6.65
N ILE A 40 1.54 -7.18 6.39
CA ILE A 40 2.69 -7.30 7.29
C ILE A 40 2.44 -6.55 8.62
N ASP A 41 1.65 -5.49 8.57
CA ASP A 41 1.21 -4.72 9.74
C ASP A 41 -0.07 -5.29 10.37
N GLY A 42 -0.54 -6.45 9.92
CA GLY A 42 -1.77 -7.09 10.42
C GLY A 42 -3.04 -6.41 9.94
N MET A 43 -2.95 -5.56 8.91
CA MET A 43 -4.05 -4.78 8.38
C MET A 43 -4.62 -5.38 7.09
N ASP A 44 -5.86 -5.02 6.77
CA ASP A 44 -6.48 -5.44 5.51
C ASP A 44 -5.71 -4.90 4.30
N ALA A 45 -5.53 -5.78 3.32
CA ALA A 45 -4.81 -5.46 2.08
C ALA A 45 -5.53 -4.39 1.25
N CYS A 46 -6.85 -4.26 1.38
CA CYS A 46 -7.67 -3.30 0.66
C CYS A 46 -8.55 -2.52 1.64
N MET A 47 -8.37 -1.21 1.71
CA MET A 47 -9.00 -0.35 2.70
C MET A 47 -9.86 0.75 2.06
N THR A 48 -10.96 1.12 2.71
CA THR A 48 -11.61 2.41 2.45
C THR A 48 -10.73 3.54 2.96
N LYS A 49 -11.06 4.78 2.57
CA LYS A 49 -10.38 5.97 3.12
C LYS A 49 -10.51 6.07 4.65
N GLU A 50 -11.64 5.61 5.19
CA GLU A 50 -11.89 5.61 6.63
C GLU A 50 -10.99 4.57 7.33
N GLU A 51 -10.93 3.34 6.80
CA GLU A 51 -10.06 2.28 7.29
C GLU A 51 -8.56 2.66 7.21
N GLU A 52 -8.17 3.40 6.16
CA GLU A 52 -6.80 3.90 6.00
C GLU A 52 -6.46 5.01 7.00
N VAL A 53 -7.38 5.94 7.26
CA VAL A 53 -7.18 6.98 8.29
C VAL A 53 -7.07 6.34 9.67
N ASP A 54 -7.94 5.37 9.98
CA ASP A 54 -7.89 4.63 11.25
C ASP A 54 -6.56 3.88 11.41
N TYR A 55 -6.06 3.26 10.33
CA TYR A 55 -4.75 2.61 10.31
C TYR A 55 -3.61 3.58 10.60
N ILE A 56 -3.61 4.77 9.99
CA ILE A 56 -2.58 5.78 10.23
C ILE A 56 -2.62 6.26 11.68
N LEU A 57 -3.82 6.53 12.21
CA LEU A 57 -4.03 6.97 13.58
C LEU A 57 -3.67 5.89 14.60
N SER A 58 -3.87 4.61 14.28
CA SER A 58 -3.54 3.49 15.17
C SER A 58 -2.03 3.37 15.45
N LYS A 59 -1.17 4.02 14.65
CA LYS A 59 0.28 4.08 14.92
C LYS A 59 0.62 4.94 16.14
N ASN A 60 -0.28 5.84 16.55
CA ASN A 60 -0.15 6.68 17.74
C ASN A 60 1.18 7.45 17.78
N CYS A 61 1.57 8.04 16.65
CA CYS A 61 2.79 8.81 16.49
C CYS A 61 2.53 10.32 16.61
N GLU A 62 3.48 11.08 17.13
CA GLU A 62 3.43 12.56 17.08
C GLU A 62 3.54 13.07 15.64
N THR A 63 4.40 12.43 14.83
CA THR A 63 4.53 12.70 13.40
C THR A 63 4.57 11.38 12.64
N ILE A 64 3.68 11.25 11.66
CA ILE A 64 3.65 10.12 10.74
C ILE A 64 4.63 10.35 9.59
N THR A 65 5.37 9.31 9.24
CA THR A 65 6.16 9.20 8.01
C THR A 65 5.82 7.90 7.31
N TRP A 66 6.26 7.73 6.07
CA TRP A 66 6.15 6.45 5.35
C TRP A 66 7.53 5.82 5.27
N ASN A 67 7.63 4.53 5.62
CA ASN A 67 8.86 3.79 5.47
C ASN A 67 9.09 3.41 4.00
N TRP A 68 10.24 2.78 3.69
CA TRP A 68 10.60 2.37 2.33
C TRP A 68 9.64 1.34 1.70
N LEU A 69 8.79 0.69 2.52
CA LEU A 69 7.74 -0.22 2.07
C LEU A 69 6.42 0.49 1.76
N GLY A 70 6.35 1.81 1.99
CA GLY A 70 5.13 2.60 1.85
C GLY A 70 4.13 2.37 2.98
N LEU A 71 4.58 1.91 4.16
CA LEU A 71 3.74 1.76 5.35
C LEU A 71 3.92 2.96 6.29
N PRO A 72 2.84 3.46 6.92
CA PRO A 72 2.94 4.49 7.94
C PRO A 72 3.76 4.01 9.14
N SER A 73 4.69 4.87 9.57
CA SER A 73 5.59 4.67 10.69
C SER A 73 5.72 5.96 11.48
N CYS A 74 6.13 5.87 12.75
CA CYS A 74 6.52 7.06 13.49
C CYS A 74 7.82 7.59 12.91
N LYS A 75 7.90 8.92 12.76
CA LYS A 75 9.17 9.59 12.47
C LYS A 75 10.07 9.46 13.69
N GLU A 76 11.30 8.98 13.49
CA GLU A 76 12.34 8.95 14.52
C GLU A 76 12.72 10.35 15.01
#